data_AF-A0A6A6X9H0-F1
#
_entry.id   AF-A0A6A6X9H0-F1
#
_cell.length_a   1.000
_cell.length_b   1.000
_cell.length_c   1.000
_cell.angle_alpha   90.00
_cell.angle_beta   90.00
_cell.angle_gamma   90.00
#
_symmetry.space_group_name_H-M   'P 1'
#
loop_
_entity.id
_entity.type
_entity.pdbx_description
1 polymer ?
#
loop_
_entity_poly.entity_id
_entity_poly.type
_entity_poly.pdbx_seq_one_letter_code
_entity_poly.pdbx_strand_id
1 'polypeptide(L)'
;MRFSALNLLALLSASLSTAAPTELTNFLLVTTDQPEPNYNSSNLKAVSATSLFDPYYQPALLLRLIGPGYGSLPNFTLASGTLHTVASGPHGIGVYEYNSTTVVAGQELQFLAAGQPDGNLALSEGYLLSVGGETDGWAICEGQLSAMTLWWKGAASNCTRTWVHAVTKAPY
;
A
#
# COMPACT_ATOMS: atom_id res chain seq x y z
N MET A 1 -15.18 -26.74 -65.53
CA MET A 1 -14.22 -25.98 -64.69
C MET A 1 -15.07 -25.02 -63.86
N ARG A 2 -15.45 -25.33 -62.60
CA ARG A 2 -14.80 -24.90 -61.31
C ARG A 2 -14.20 -23.49 -61.43
N PHE A 3 -14.56 -22.47 -60.65
CA PHE A 3 -14.53 -22.33 -59.18
C PHE A 3 -15.46 -21.16 -58.73
N SER A 4 -16.33 -21.38 -57.75
CA SER A 4 -16.19 -21.03 -56.31
C SER A 4 -16.27 -19.54 -55.98
N ALA A 5 -17.36 -19.19 -55.29
CA ALA A 5 -17.61 -17.94 -54.59
C ALA A 5 -16.64 -17.73 -53.41
N LEU A 6 -16.27 -16.48 -53.13
CA LEU A 6 -15.69 -16.08 -51.85
C LEU A 6 -16.40 -14.82 -51.32
N ASN A 7 -17.18 -15.02 -50.25
CA ASN A 7 -17.70 -13.99 -49.36
C ASN A 7 -16.58 -13.51 -48.43
N LEU A 8 -16.36 -12.20 -48.29
CA LEU A 8 -15.61 -11.62 -47.18
C LEU A 8 -16.59 -10.91 -46.23
N LEU A 9 -16.87 -11.53 -45.08
CA LEU A 9 -17.42 -10.85 -43.91
C LEU A 9 -16.24 -10.29 -43.09
N ALA A 10 -16.17 -8.96 -42.96
CA ALA A 10 -15.29 -8.29 -42.03
C ALA A 10 -15.98 -8.22 -40.65
N LEU A 11 -15.47 -9.00 -39.69
CA LEU A 11 -15.84 -8.89 -38.28
C LEU A 11 -14.98 -7.78 -37.66
N LEU A 12 -15.59 -6.62 -37.39
CA LEU A 12 -14.99 -5.60 -36.53
C LEU A 12 -15.12 -6.05 -35.08
N SER A 13 -14.03 -6.56 -34.51
CA SER A 13 -13.91 -6.76 -33.06
C SER A 13 -13.81 -5.39 -32.39
N ALA A 14 -14.91 -4.93 -31.79
CA ALA A 14 -14.90 -3.79 -30.88
C ALA A 14 -14.19 -4.21 -29.59
N SER A 15 -12.95 -3.76 -29.41
CA SER A 15 -12.22 -3.88 -28.16
C SER A 15 -12.98 -3.11 -27.07
N LEU A 16 -13.58 -3.84 -26.13
CA LEU A 16 -14.13 -3.24 -24.91
C LEU A 16 -12.94 -2.73 -24.10
N SER A 17 -12.66 -1.42 -24.19
CA SER A 17 -11.82 -0.73 -23.22
C SER A 17 -12.51 -0.83 -21.86
N THR A 18 -12.09 -1.77 -21.03
CA THR A 18 -12.41 -1.77 -19.60
C THR A 18 -11.96 -0.43 -19.04
N ALA A 19 -12.92 0.37 -18.55
CA ALA A 19 -12.64 1.63 -17.88
C ALA A 19 -11.57 1.38 -16.80
N ALA A 20 -10.49 2.15 -16.85
CA ALA A 20 -9.46 2.10 -15.83
C ALA A 20 -10.10 2.26 -14.44
N PRO A 21 -9.62 1.54 -13.41
CA PRO A 21 -10.18 1.67 -12.07
C PRO A 21 -10.14 3.14 -11.67
N THR A 22 -11.27 3.64 -11.13
CA THR A 22 -11.33 4.93 -10.46
C THR A 22 -10.14 5.03 -9.52
N GLU A 23 -9.26 6.00 -9.73
CA GLU A 23 -8.09 6.20 -8.88
C GLU A 23 -8.52 6.18 -7.42
N LEU A 24 -7.86 5.33 -6.64
CA LEU A 24 -8.13 5.18 -5.22
C LEU A 24 -7.56 6.41 -4.50
N THR A 25 -8.39 7.43 -4.31
CA THR A 25 -7.91 8.72 -3.76
C THR A 25 -7.71 8.71 -2.25
N ASN A 26 -8.45 7.87 -1.53
CA ASN A 26 -8.34 7.68 -0.09
C ASN A 26 -8.45 6.19 0.23
N PHE A 27 -7.52 5.67 1.01
CA PHE A 27 -7.47 4.25 1.33
C PHE A 27 -6.77 3.95 2.65
N LEU A 28 -7.01 2.75 3.16
CA LEU A 28 -6.28 2.18 4.27
C LEU A 28 -5.19 1.27 3.73
N LEU A 29 -4.07 1.17 4.44
CA LEU A 29 -3.06 0.17 4.17
C LEU A 29 -3.27 -1.04 5.07
N VAL A 30 -3.39 -2.20 4.45
CA VAL A 30 -3.42 -3.49 5.14
C VAL A 30 -2.33 -4.39 4.60
N THR A 31 -1.91 -5.33 5.43
CA THR A 31 -0.90 -6.34 5.07
C THR A 31 -1.58 -7.70 4.95
N THR A 32 -1.11 -8.54 4.03
CA THR A 32 -1.67 -9.86 3.76
C THR A 32 -0.59 -10.80 3.22
N ASP A 33 -0.87 -12.10 3.16
CA ASP A 33 -0.05 -13.12 2.52
C ASP A 33 -0.43 -13.36 1.05
N GLN A 34 -1.36 -12.57 0.51
CA GLN A 34 -1.85 -12.72 -0.87
C GLN A 34 -1.21 -11.72 -1.83
N PRO A 35 -0.64 -12.17 -2.96
CA PRO A 35 -0.11 -11.29 -3.99
C PRO A 35 -1.18 -10.71 -4.91
N GLU A 36 -2.38 -11.27 -4.98
CA GLU A 36 -3.39 -10.85 -5.95
C GLU A 36 -4.09 -9.54 -5.53
N PRO A 37 -4.10 -8.49 -6.37
CA PRO A 37 -4.69 -7.20 -6.03
C PRO A 37 -6.16 -7.32 -5.60
N ASN A 38 -6.51 -6.68 -4.48
CA ASN A 38 -7.89 -6.63 -3.99
C ASN A 38 -8.10 -5.39 -3.12
N TYR A 39 -9.18 -4.66 -3.37
CA TYR A 39 -9.57 -3.46 -2.61
C TYR A 39 -10.49 -3.77 -1.42
N ASN A 40 -11.09 -4.97 -1.40
CA ASN A 40 -12.00 -5.39 -0.36
C ASN A 40 -11.24 -6.26 0.65
N SER A 41 -10.96 -5.68 1.81
CA SER A 41 -10.27 -6.33 2.92
C SER A 41 -10.92 -7.64 3.37
N SER A 42 -12.25 -7.79 3.25
CA SER A 42 -12.96 -9.03 3.60
C SER A 42 -12.66 -10.20 2.68
N ASN A 43 -12.12 -9.94 1.48
CA ASN A 43 -11.70 -10.97 0.54
C ASN A 43 -10.22 -11.35 0.70
N LEU A 44 -9.49 -10.63 1.56
CA LEU A 44 -8.08 -10.88 1.84
C LEU A 44 -7.92 -11.89 2.98
N LYS A 45 -6.93 -12.77 2.84
CA LYS A 45 -6.54 -13.75 3.85
C LYS A 45 -5.42 -13.19 4.73
N ALA A 46 -5.34 -13.71 5.96
CA ALA A 46 -4.30 -13.32 6.93
C ALA A 46 -4.11 -11.80 7.06
N VAL A 47 -5.19 -11.04 6.90
CA VAL A 47 -5.12 -9.59 6.77
C VAL A 47 -4.88 -8.93 8.12
N SER A 48 -3.90 -8.03 8.18
CA SER A 48 -3.61 -7.23 9.37
C SER A 48 -3.72 -5.74 9.04
N ALA A 49 -4.45 -5.02 9.89
CA ALA A 49 -4.55 -3.57 9.81
C ALA A 49 -3.21 -2.92 10.19
N THR A 50 -2.99 -1.70 9.72
CA THR A 50 -1.81 -0.91 10.05
C THR A 50 -2.17 0.38 10.79
N SER A 51 -1.23 0.90 11.59
CA SER A 51 -1.33 2.18 12.26
C SER A 51 0.02 2.88 12.26
N LEU A 52 0.00 4.21 12.27
CA LEU A 52 1.18 5.00 12.61
C LEU A 52 1.64 4.67 14.04
N PHE A 53 2.96 4.69 14.22
CA PHE A 53 3.62 4.27 15.44
C PHE A 53 4.82 5.16 15.75
N ASP A 54 4.84 5.70 16.96
CA ASP A 54 5.97 6.44 17.51
C ASP A 54 6.54 5.65 18.71
N PRO A 55 7.65 4.92 18.54
CA PRO A 55 8.23 4.12 19.62
C PRO A 55 8.92 4.96 20.70
N TYR A 56 9.58 6.07 20.34
CA TYR A 56 10.47 6.81 21.24
C TYR A 56 10.45 8.34 21.04
N TYR A 57 9.34 8.93 20.60
CA TYR A 57 9.24 10.38 20.32
C TYR A 57 10.22 10.84 19.25
N GLN A 58 10.44 9.98 18.27
CA GLN A 58 11.36 10.27 17.18
C GLN A 58 10.65 11.08 16.08
N PRO A 59 11.37 11.86 15.26
CA PRO A 59 10.74 12.68 14.22
C PRO A 59 9.93 11.86 13.20
N ALA A 60 10.36 10.63 12.92
CA ALA A 60 9.74 9.73 11.95
C ALA A 60 8.75 8.77 12.61
N LEU A 61 7.49 8.84 12.18
CA LEU A 61 6.52 7.80 12.50
C LEU A 61 6.77 6.56 11.63
N LEU A 62 6.59 5.39 12.20
CA LEU A 62 6.67 4.11 11.52
C LEU A 62 5.27 3.58 11.23
N LEU A 63 5.16 2.61 10.32
CA LEU A 63 3.92 1.86 10.12
C LEU A 63 4.01 0.49 10.82
N ARG A 64 3.13 0.24 11.79
CA ARG A 64 3.06 -1.04 12.51
C ARG A 64 1.79 -1.80 12.20
N LEU A 65 1.81 -3.11 12.42
CA LEU A 65 0.61 -3.93 12.48
C LEU A 65 -0.15 -3.66 13.78
N ILE A 66 -1.48 -3.67 13.69
CA ILE A 66 -2.38 -3.59 14.83
C ILE A 66 -3.43 -4.70 14.76
N GLY A 67 -3.91 -5.12 15.93
CA GLY A 67 -4.99 -6.09 16.05
C GLY A 67 -6.36 -5.50 15.69
N PRO A 68 -7.37 -6.34 15.46
CA PRO A 68 -8.74 -5.90 15.22
C PRO A 68 -9.27 -5.00 16.34
N GLY A 69 -10.11 -4.01 15.98
CA GLY A 69 -10.77 -3.13 16.95
C GLY A 69 -9.90 -1.97 17.47
N TYR A 70 -8.62 -1.88 17.09
CA TYR A 70 -7.84 -0.67 17.32
C TYR A 70 -8.32 0.45 16.39
N GLY A 71 -8.93 1.50 16.97
CA GLY A 71 -9.56 2.60 16.24
C GLY A 71 -8.61 3.57 15.51
N SER A 72 -7.33 3.25 15.36
CA SER A 72 -6.32 4.09 14.72
C SER A 72 -5.95 3.52 13.35
N LEU A 73 -6.81 3.78 12.37
CA LEU A 73 -6.60 3.39 10.98
C LEU A 73 -6.29 4.65 10.15
N PRO A 74 -5.02 4.95 9.89
CA PRO A 74 -4.66 6.11 9.07
C PRO A 74 -5.25 5.96 7.66
N ASN A 75 -5.93 7.00 7.21
CA ASN A 75 -6.28 7.14 5.81
C ASN A 75 -5.10 7.73 5.07
N PHE A 76 -4.77 7.13 3.93
CA PHE A 76 -3.70 7.56 3.06
C PHE A 76 -4.23 8.07 1.74
N THR A 77 -3.54 9.05 1.19
CA THR A 77 -3.56 9.37 -0.24
C THR A 77 -2.15 9.10 -0.81
N LEU A 78 -2.04 8.96 -2.13
CA LEU A 78 -0.77 8.78 -2.81
C LEU A 78 -0.63 9.82 -3.93
N ALA A 79 0.38 10.66 -3.85
CA ALA A 79 0.67 11.66 -4.88
C ALA A 79 2.19 11.78 -5.05
N SER A 80 2.65 11.96 -6.29
CA SER A 80 4.09 12.11 -6.61
C SER A 80 4.99 11.05 -5.95
N GLY A 81 4.53 9.81 -5.85
CA GLY A 81 5.31 8.73 -5.26
C GLY A 81 5.36 8.71 -3.72
N THR A 82 4.58 9.56 -3.06
CA THR A 82 4.60 9.78 -1.61
C THR A 82 3.23 9.51 -1.00
N LEU A 83 3.18 8.69 0.05
CA LEU A 83 1.98 8.49 0.85
C LEU A 83 1.79 9.70 1.79
N HIS A 84 0.60 10.26 1.80
CA HIS A 84 0.21 11.34 2.69
C HIS A 84 -0.83 10.83 3.69
N THR A 85 -0.73 11.24 4.93
CA THR A 85 -1.76 10.98 5.94
C THR A 85 -1.80 12.11 6.97
N VAL A 86 -2.87 12.19 7.74
CA VAL A 86 -3.05 13.20 8.79
C VAL A 86 -3.17 12.47 10.12
N ALA A 87 -2.36 12.88 11.09
CA ALA A 87 -2.35 12.26 12.41
C ALA A 87 -2.03 13.26 13.51
N SER A 88 -2.35 12.89 14.75
CA SER A 88 -1.96 13.67 15.92
C SER A 88 -0.44 13.73 16.05
N GLY A 89 0.08 14.89 16.42
CA GLY A 89 1.50 15.05 16.68
C GLY A 89 1.97 14.39 17.98
N PRO A 90 3.26 14.53 18.30
CA PRO A 90 3.83 14.04 19.55
C PRO A 90 3.00 14.49 20.76
N HIS A 91 2.80 13.55 21.71
CA HIS A 91 1.94 13.74 22.90
C HIS A 91 0.47 14.09 22.61
N GLY A 92 -0.01 13.86 21.39
CA GLY A 92 -1.37 14.22 20.98
C GLY A 92 -1.57 15.73 20.79
N ILE A 93 -0.48 16.50 20.75
CA ILE A 93 -0.54 17.96 20.59
C ILE A 93 -0.60 18.29 19.11
N GLY A 94 -1.71 18.87 18.68
CA GLY A 94 -1.91 19.29 17.30
C GLY A 94 -2.13 18.12 16.34
N VAL A 95 -2.44 18.48 15.10
CA VAL A 95 -2.67 17.55 13.99
C VAL A 95 -1.79 18.00 12.85
N TYR A 96 -1.02 17.07 12.29
CA TYR A 96 -0.04 17.36 11.24
C TYR A 96 -0.27 16.44 10.05
N GLU A 97 0.12 16.92 8.89
CA GLU A 97 0.29 16.10 7.70
C GLU A 97 1.64 15.38 7.80
N TYR A 98 1.60 14.08 7.56
CA TYR A 98 2.75 13.18 7.56
C TYR A 98 2.92 12.59 6.17
N ASN A 99 4.14 12.67 5.66
CA ASN A 99 4.50 12.24 4.31
C ASN A 99 5.53 11.12 4.39
N SER A 100 5.34 10.06 3.60
CA SER A 100 6.33 8.99 3.55
C SER A 100 7.65 9.49 2.98
N THR A 101 8.76 9.07 3.55
CA THR A 101 10.07 9.27 2.93
C THR A 101 10.22 8.38 1.69
N THR A 102 11.22 8.65 0.84
CA THR A 102 11.64 7.70 -0.19
C THR A 102 11.96 6.35 0.45
N VAL A 103 11.40 5.27 -0.09
CA VAL A 103 11.58 3.93 0.47
C VAL A 103 12.92 3.36 0.02
N VAL A 104 13.70 2.89 1.00
CA VAL A 104 15.05 2.34 0.79
C VAL A 104 15.07 0.88 1.25
N ALA A 105 15.81 0.04 0.53
CA ALA A 105 15.96 -1.37 0.89
C ALA A 105 16.64 -1.52 2.25
N GLY A 106 16.12 -2.44 3.07
CA GLY A 106 16.60 -2.71 4.42
C GLY A 106 16.19 -1.66 5.45
N GLN A 107 15.15 -0.85 5.20
CA GLN A 107 14.64 0.16 6.14
C GLN A 107 13.14 0.03 6.37
N GLU A 108 12.68 0.54 7.52
CA GLU A 108 11.27 0.76 7.79
C GLU A 108 10.65 1.77 6.82
N LEU A 109 9.36 1.61 6.54
CA LEU A 109 8.57 2.70 5.97
C LEU A 109 8.40 3.81 7.03
N GLN A 110 8.92 5.00 6.72
CA GLN A 110 8.93 6.15 7.62
C GLN A 110 8.05 7.29 7.10
N PHE A 111 7.48 8.05 8.03
CA PHE A 111 6.66 9.22 7.75
C PHE A 111 7.15 10.42 8.56
N LEU A 112 7.35 11.56 7.89
CA LEU A 112 7.80 12.80 8.51
C LEU A 112 6.72 13.88 8.42
N ALA A 113 6.58 14.70 9.46
CA ALA A 113 5.74 15.89 9.46
C ALA A 113 6.39 17.05 8.69
N ALA A 114 6.80 16.79 7.44
CA ALA A 114 7.48 17.73 6.57
C ALA A 114 7.23 17.36 5.10
N GLY A 115 7.34 18.35 4.20
CA GLY A 115 7.33 18.07 2.76
C GLY A 115 8.46 17.13 2.38
N GLN A 116 8.17 16.18 1.48
CA GLN A 116 9.13 15.22 0.95
C GLN A 116 9.35 15.48 -0.55
N PRO A 117 10.52 15.17 -1.10
CA PRO A 117 10.69 15.10 -2.55
C PRO A 117 9.77 14.02 -3.15
N ASP A 118 9.69 13.98 -4.48
CA ASP A 118 9.01 12.89 -5.18
C ASP A 118 9.53 11.53 -4.69
N GLY A 119 8.60 10.70 -4.25
CA GLY A 119 8.89 9.38 -3.71
C GLY A 119 8.93 8.31 -4.80
N ASN A 120 8.96 7.06 -4.36
CA ASN A 120 9.06 5.89 -5.24
C ASN A 120 7.91 4.90 -5.04
N LEU A 121 6.81 5.32 -4.40
CA LEU A 121 5.63 4.48 -4.17
C LEU A 121 4.61 4.59 -5.31
N ALA A 122 3.98 3.49 -5.66
CA ALA A 122 2.86 3.48 -6.62
C ALA A 122 1.83 2.41 -6.24
N LEU A 123 0.58 2.55 -6.68
CA LEU A 123 -0.41 1.48 -6.62
C LEU A 123 -0.39 0.67 -7.91
N SER A 124 0.31 -0.48 -7.88
CA SER A 124 0.28 -1.45 -8.97
C SER A 124 -1.10 -2.10 -9.07
N GLU A 125 -1.61 -2.18 -10.29
CA GLU A 125 -2.98 -2.64 -10.59
C GLU A 125 -4.06 -1.90 -9.77
N GLY A 126 -3.75 -0.67 -9.32
CA GLY A 126 -4.65 0.19 -8.54
C GLY A 126 -4.77 -0.14 -7.06
N TYR A 127 -4.18 -1.24 -6.58
CA TYR A 127 -4.41 -1.71 -5.19
C TYR A 127 -3.16 -2.20 -4.46
N LEU A 128 -2.12 -2.67 -5.15
CA LEU A 128 -0.91 -3.15 -4.49
C LEU A 128 0.09 -2.01 -4.33
N LEU A 129 0.49 -1.72 -3.10
CA LEU A 129 1.56 -0.75 -2.86
C LEU A 129 2.87 -1.34 -3.39
N SER A 130 3.54 -0.60 -4.26
CA SER A 130 4.78 -0.98 -4.91
C SER A 130 5.86 0.06 -4.66
N VAL A 131 7.13 -0.36 -4.70
CA VAL A 131 8.31 0.50 -4.61
C VAL A 131 9.07 0.38 -5.92
N GLY A 132 9.17 1.47 -6.69
CA GLY A 132 9.81 1.45 -8.01
C GLY A 132 9.15 0.47 -8.99
N GLY A 133 7.86 0.19 -8.83
CA GLY A 133 7.11 -0.78 -9.63
C GLY A 133 7.16 -2.23 -9.11
N GLU A 134 7.97 -2.53 -8.10
CA GLU A 134 8.02 -3.86 -7.47
C GLU A 134 7.01 -3.95 -6.34
N THR A 135 6.14 -4.97 -6.35
CA THR A 135 5.22 -5.29 -5.23
C THR A 135 5.78 -6.38 -4.31
N ASP A 136 6.76 -7.13 -4.80
CA ASP A 136 7.43 -8.20 -4.07
C ASP A 136 8.70 -7.67 -3.38
N GLY A 137 8.54 -7.26 -2.13
CA GLY A 137 9.66 -6.78 -1.31
C GLY A 137 9.23 -6.29 0.06
N TRP A 138 7.93 -6.13 0.31
CA TRP A 138 7.43 -5.81 1.63
C TRP A 138 7.66 -6.95 2.62
N ALA A 139 8.08 -6.58 3.81
CA ALA A 139 8.27 -7.51 4.92
C ALA A 139 7.75 -6.90 6.22
N ILE A 140 7.24 -7.76 7.09
CA ILE A 140 6.94 -7.43 8.48
C ILE A 140 8.08 -7.92 9.34
N CYS A 141 8.76 -7.01 10.03
CA CYS A 141 9.86 -7.34 10.92
C CYS A 141 9.55 -6.85 12.34
N GLU A 142 10.05 -7.58 13.34
CA GLU A 142 10.03 -7.09 14.72
C GLU A 142 11.01 -5.90 14.83
N GLY A 143 10.46 -4.74 15.17
CA GLY A 143 11.18 -3.50 15.39
C GLY A 143 11.22 -3.10 16.86
N GLN A 144 11.26 -1.80 17.10
CA GLN A 144 11.33 -1.24 18.45
C GLN A 144 10.09 -1.59 19.30
N LEU A 145 10.31 -1.79 20.61
CA LEU A 145 9.27 -2.21 21.56
C LEU A 145 8.57 -3.53 21.16
N SER A 146 9.26 -4.41 20.43
CA SER A 146 8.72 -5.66 19.87
C SER A 146 7.50 -5.45 18.97
N ALA A 147 7.32 -4.25 18.42
CA ALA A 147 6.25 -3.97 17.48
C ALA A 147 6.60 -4.54 16.10
N MET A 148 5.63 -5.19 15.47
CA MET A 148 5.74 -5.66 14.09
C MET A 148 5.56 -4.47 13.14
N THR A 149 6.60 -4.09 12.43
CA THR A 149 6.67 -2.89 11.58
C THR A 149 6.86 -3.26 10.11
N LEU A 150 6.47 -2.36 9.21
CA LEU A 150 6.57 -2.57 7.77
C LEU A 150 7.95 -2.10 7.25
N TRP A 151 8.62 -2.99 6.53
CA TRP A 151 9.95 -2.79 5.95
C TRP A 151 9.94 -3.06 4.46
N TRP A 152 10.84 -2.40 3.73
CA TRP A 152 11.15 -2.74 2.35
C TRP A 152 12.42 -3.56 2.26
N LYS A 153 12.35 -4.73 1.61
CA LYS A 153 13.45 -5.70 1.46
C LYS A 153 14.15 -5.99 2.81
N GLY A 154 13.35 -6.15 3.87
CA GLY A 154 13.83 -6.53 5.19
C GLY A 154 14.45 -7.93 5.14
N ALA A 155 15.72 -8.05 5.56
CA ALA A 155 16.51 -9.27 5.42
C ALA A 155 16.84 -9.97 6.75
N ALA A 156 16.35 -9.44 7.88
CA ALA A 156 16.58 -10.03 9.18
C ALA A 156 15.79 -11.34 9.36
N SER A 157 16.31 -12.26 10.17
CA SER A 157 15.70 -13.59 10.38
C SER A 157 14.32 -13.53 11.04
N ASN A 158 13.95 -12.39 11.62
CA ASN A 158 12.65 -12.10 12.21
C ASN A 158 11.68 -11.41 11.22
N CYS A 159 12.06 -11.26 9.96
CA CYS A 159 11.22 -10.67 8.93
C CYS A 159 10.38 -11.75 8.22
N THR A 160 9.09 -11.48 8.07
CA THR A 160 8.16 -12.31 7.27
C THR A 160 7.72 -11.53 6.06
N ARG A 161 7.82 -12.13 4.88
CA ARG A 161 7.34 -11.54 3.62
C ARG A 161 5.84 -11.24 3.70
N THR A 162 5.41 -10.13 3.09
CA THR A 162 4.00 -9.74 3.01
C THR A 162 3.73 -8.98 1.71
N TRP A 163 2.46 -8.70 1.45
CA TRP A 163 2.00 -7.75 0.45
C TRP A 163 1.18 -6.66 1.13
N VAL A 164 1.28 -5.45 0.59
CA VAL A 164 0.60 -4.28 1.12
C VAL A 164 -0.50 -3.86 0.16
N HIS A 165 -1.73 -3.87 0.65
CA HIS A 165 -2.91 -3.53 -0.13
C HIS A 165 -3.49 -2.21 0.32
N ALA A 166 -3.86 -1.39 -0.65
CA ALA A 166 -4.72 -0.25 -0.49
C ALA A 166 -6.18 -0.73 -0.57
N VAL A 167 -6.90 -0.60 0.55
CA VAL A 167 -8.29 -1.07 0.69
C VAL A 167 -9.22 0.07 1.10
N THR A 168 -10.50 -0.06 0.79
CA THR A 168 -11.50 0.99 1.10
C THR A 168 -12.15 0.83 2.47
N LYS A 169 -11.96 -0.31 3.14
CA LYS A 169 -12.55 -0.63 4.44
C LYS A 169 -11.58 -1.38 5.33
N ALA A 170 -11.76 -1.25 6.64
CA ALA A 170 -11.00 -2.00 7.64
C ALA A 170 -11.19 -3.52 7.47
N PRO A 171 -10.25 -4.35 7.93
CA PRO A 171 -10.34 -5.82 7.83
C PRO A 171 -11.25 -6.50 8.88
N TYR A 172 -12.19 -5.78 9.49
CA TYR A 172 -13.10 -6.29 10.53
C TYR A 172 -14.44 -5.55 10.53
#